data_AF-A0A023B2K1-F1
#
_entry.id   AF-A0A023B2K1-F1
#
_cell.length_a   1.000
_cell.length_b   1.000
_cell.length_c   1.000
_cell.angle_alpha   90.00
_cell.angle_beta   90.00
_cell.angle_gamma   90.00
#
_symmetry.space_group_name_H-M   'P 1'
#
loop_
_entity.id
_entity.type
_entity.pdbx_description
1 polymer ?
#
loop_
_entity_poly.entity_id
_entity_poly.type
_entity_poly.pdbx_seq_one_letter_code
_entity_poly.pdbx_strand_id
1 'polypeptide(L)'
;MRTVWSTCGGSSEWLSCLLSIKLGCGPSECVNELYLVRNYWRTLNESEFNILMQDVTAGRSARSQECARRWSQFYYQMPAEERSKWTTGGEDPERSFPLYIPTLGTMTNTSRKIGIFSDDFRAHTALREVVEEKAWKRFRRISPQHVANCNLRYLELGAILLLHFVAPLGEVHTAIRNALLNDVKMSVRPKQNRLWFTGCLLQLAGVSVGKLARFCVTKLRVAPRSYFYCLQIDRRNHIRVSSMNSQQTEKDLTDLLLQLSNLPTLTAEQFFALKPSTTREEVNLIASNRSAEQSAEQSADVSANEPLQKHPLQEGQLQKDFFEGGSLSGGPPRKGQDLLPNCTREVQDHPTSAKKRKTCVAAGLLIQH
;
A
#
# COMPACT_ATOMS: atom_id res chain seq x y z
N MET A 1 14.02 26.34 -21.62
CA MET A 1 14.53 25.38 -22.64
C MET A 1 16.04 25.15 -22.55
N ARG A 2 16.89 26.16 -22.34
CA ARG A 2 18.35 25.96 -22.25
C ARG A 2 18.84 25.18 -21.01
N THR A 3 18.09 25.16 -19.90
CA THR A 3 18.45 24.43 -18.66
C THR A 3 18.08 22.93 -18.68
N VAL A 4 17.29 22.47 -19.65
CA VAL A 4 16.94 21.03 -19.80
C VAL A 4 18.03 20.29 -20.59
N TRP A 5 18.84 21.01 -21.37
CA TRP A 5 19.90 20.43 -22.20
C TRP A 5 21.11 19.93 -21.41
N SER A 6 21.38 20.45 -20.21
CA SER A 6 22.53 20.03 -19.41
C SER A 6 22.29 18.75 -18.60
N THR A 7 21.03 18.32 -18.43
CA THR A 7 20.65 17.16 -17.59
C THR A 7 20.36 15.89 -18.37
N CYS A 8 20.10 15.97 -19.68
CA CYS A 8 19.86 14.81 -20.55
C CYS A 8 21.18 14.50 -21.28
N GLY A 9 21.94 13.51 -20.77
CA GLY A 9 23.30 13.20 -21.19
C GLY A 9 23.33 12.37 -22.48
N GLY A 10 24.02 12.86 -23.52
CA GLY A 10 24.26 12.10 -24.75
C GLY A 10 23.08 12.04 -25.73
N SER A 11 23.40 11.76 -27.00
CA SER A 11 22.50 11.91 -28.17
C SER A 11 21.31 10.94 -28.23
N SER A 12 21.17 10.01 -27.27
CA SER A 12 20.02 9.08 -27.19
C SER A 12 19.03 9.44 -26.06
N GLU A 13 19.40 10.25 -25.07
CA GLU A 13 18.54 10.55 -23.91
C GLU A 13 17.54 11.69 -24.17
N TRP A 14 17.78 12.53 -25.18
CA TRP A 14 16.91 13.68 -25.48
C TRP A 14 15.51 13.30 -25.98
N LEU A 15 15.36 12.16 -26.66
CA LEU A 15 14.04 11.64 -27.08
C LEU A 15 13.19 11.24 -25.88
N SER A 16 13.80 10.64 -24.85
CA SER A 16 13.13 10.34 -23.59
C SER A 16 12.70 11.63 -22.87
N CYS A 17 13.58 12.64 -22.89
CA CYS A 17 13.38 13.97 -22.33
C CYS A 17 12.17 14.70 -22.98
N LEU A 18 12.03 14.62 -24.32
CA LEU A 18 10.92 15.23 -25.08
C LEU A 18 9.59 14.50 -24.90
N LEU A 19 9.61 13.17 -24.78
CA LEU A 19 8.40 12.37 -24.52
C LEU A 19 7.81 12.68 -23.14
N SER A 20 8.65 12.93 -22.12
CA SER A 20 8.18 13.30 -20.77
C SER A 20 7.42 14.64 -20.72
N ILE A 21 7.83 15.64 -21.51
CA ILE A 21 7.23 16.99 -21.48
C ILE A 21 5.80 17.01 -22.01
N LYS A 22 5.48 16.21 -23.05
CA LYS A 22 4.11 16.13 -23.60
C LYS A 22 3.10 15.51 -22.62
N LEU A 23 3.57 14.88 -21.55
CA LEU A 23 2.76 14.02 -20.70
C LEU A 23 2.53 14.60 -19.30
N GLY A 24 2.80 15.88 -19.05
CA GLY A 24 2.35 16.57 -17.82
C GLY A 24 2.99 16.09 -16.52
N CYS A 25 4.24 15.61 -16.57
CA CYS A 25 5.10 15.40 -15.40
C CYS A 25 6.45 16.05 -15.70
N GLY A 26 7.10 16.64 -14.69
CA GLY A 26 8.43 17.23 -14.89
C GLY A 26 9.41 16.14 -15.35
N PRO A 27 10.34 16.42 -16.29
CA PRO A 27 11.33 15.43 -16.71
C PRO A 27 12.10 14.80 -15.53
N SER A 28 12.43 15.59 -14.50
CA SER A 28 13.09 15.09 -13.29
C SER A 28 12.20 14.16 -12.47
N GLU A 29 10.91 14.48 -12.32
CA GLU A 29 9.95 13.69 -11.55
C GLU A 29 9.78 12.29 -12.15
N CYS A 30 9.64 12.17 -13.48
CA CYS A 30 9.52 10.87 -14.14
C CYS A 30 10.78 10.01 -13.98
N VAL A 31 11.97 10.62 -14.11
CA VAL A 31 13.25 9.92 -13.96
C VAL A 31 13.41 9.42 -12.52
N ASN A 32 13.08 10.25 -11.53
CA ASN A 32 13.15 9.91 -10.12
C ASN A 32 12.11 8.87 -9.70
N GLU A 33 10.89 8.92 -10.26
CA GLU A 33 9.85 7.91 -10.07
C GLU A 33 10.30 6.54 -10.63
N LEU A 34 10.80 6.50 -11.87
CA LEU A 34 11.33 5.27 -12.48
C LEU A 34 12.51 4.73 -11.67
N TYR A 35 13.39 5.61 -11.21
CA TYR A 35 14.50 5.23 -10.35
C TYR A 35 14.01 4.59 -9.06
N LEU A 36 13.03 5.20 -8.38
CA LEU A 36 12.43 4.62 -7.18
C LEU A 36 11.77 3.27 -7.48
N VAL A 37 10.97 3.15 -8.53
CA VAL A 37 10.32 1.88 -8.92
C VAL A 37 11.35 0.77 -9.15
N ARG A 38 12.49 1.08 -9.76
CA ARG A 38 13.58 0.12 -10.00
C ARG A 38 14.44 -0.17 -8.78
N ASN A 39 14.36 0.64 -7.73
CA ASN A 39 15.29 0.58 -6.61
C ASN A 39 14.61 0.60 -5.23
N TYR A 40 13.28 0.51 -5.16
CA TYR A 40 12.56 0.68 -3.90
C TYR A 40 12.94 -0.37 -2.85
N TRP A 41 13.55 -1.50 -3.23
CA TRP A 41 13.97 -2.58 -2.32
C TRP A 41 15.41 -2.45 -1.79
N ARG A 42 16.25 -1.55 -2.34
CA ARG A 42 17.59 -1.31 -1.79
C ARG A 42 17.59 -0.20 -0.75
N THR A 43 18.65 -0.13 0.05
CA THR A 43 18.90 1.00 0.94
C THR A 43 19.37 2.19 0.10
N LEU A 44 18.79 3.36 0.36
CA LEU A 44 19.20 4.62 -0.26
C LEU A 44 20.29 5.28 0.59
N ASN A 45 21.22 5.99 -0.04
CA ASN A 45 22.05 6.94 0.68
C ASN A 45 21.28 8.26 0.91
N GLU A 46 21.84 9.15 1.72
CA GLU A 46 21.18 10.40 2.12
C GLU A 46 20.88 11.32 0.93
N SER A 47 21.79 11.40 -0.03
CA SER A 47 21.61 12.22 -1.24
C SER A 47 20.47 11.68 -2.11
N GLU A 48 20.46 10.38 -2.38
CA GLU A 48 19.39 9.71 -3.13
C GLU A 48 18.03 9.88 -2.45
N PHE A 49 17.99 9.72 -1.12
CA PHE A 49 16.77 9.92 -0.35
C PHE A 49 16.25 11.35 -0.48
N ASN A 50 17.12 12.35 -0.33
CA ASN A 50 16.72 13.76 -0.41
C ASN A 50 16.22 14.16 -1.80
N ILE A 51 16.85 13.68 -2.87
CA ILE A 51 16.40 13.88 -4.25
C ILE A 51 15.00 13.28 -4.44
N LEU A 52 14.82 12.02 -4.06
CA LEU A 52 13.53 11.34 -4.19
C LEU A 52 12.45 11.95 -3.28
N MET A 53 12.82 12.43 -2.09
CA MET A 53 11.89 13.01 -1.14
C MET A 53 11.25 14.30 -1.67
N GLN A 54 12.01 15.12 -2.41
CA GLN A 54 11.50 16.34 -3.03
C GLN A 54 10.46 16.03 -4.12
N ASP A 55 10.74 15.05 -4.98
CA ASP A 55 9.95 14.80 -6.18
C ASP A 55 8.81 13.78 -5.98
N VAL A 56 9.01 12.79 -5.12
CA VAL A 56 8.09 11.65 -4.96
C VAL A 56 7.09 11.87 -3.82
N THR A 57 7.48 12.60 -2.78
CA THR A 57 6.65 12.77 -1.58
C THR A 57 5.72 13.98 -1.66
N ALA A 58 6.06 14.97 -2.50
CA ALA A 58 5.19 16.11 -2.81
C ALA A 58 3.90 15.58 -3.46
N GLY A 59 2.78 15.65 -2.73
CA GLY A 59 1.47 15.27 -3.28
C GLY A 59 1.17 13.76 -3.33
N ARG A 60 1.47 12.98 -2.27
CA ARG A 60 1.14 11.52 -2.20
C ARG A 60 -0.27 11.14 -2.67
N SER A 61 -1.29 11.95 -2.33
CA SER A 61 -2.66 11.72 -2.77
C SER A 61 -2.80 11.84 -4.28
N ALA A 62 -2.18 12.86 -4.88
CA ALA A 62 -2.11 13.04 -6.33
C ALA A 62 -1.31 11.88 -6.96
N ARG A 63 -0.20 11.46 -6.34
CA ARG A 63 0.61 10.34 -6.84
C ARG A 63 -0.18 9.04 -6.94
N SER A 64 -1.00 8.67 -5.94
CA SER A 64 -1.83 7.46 -6.05
C SER A 64 -2.87 7.56 -7.16
N GLN A 65 -3.38 8.76 -7.48
CA GLN A 65 -4.35 8.96 -8.55
C GLN A 65 -3.68 8.99 -9.93
N GLU A 66 -2.47 9.56 -10.00
CA GLU A 66 -1.67 9.66 -11.21
C GLU A 66 -0.80 8.43 -11.46
N CYS A 67 -0.77 7.47 -10.54
CA CYS A 67 0.12 6.31 -10.63
C CYS A 67 -0.06 5.55 -11.94
N ALA A 68 -1.31 5.32 -12.37
CA ALA A 68 -1.58 4.64 -13.64
C ALA A 68 -1.03 5.44 -14.84
N ARG A 69 -1.28 6.74 -14.86
CA ARG A 69 -0.80 7.66 -15.89
C ARG A 69 0.73 7.76 -15.95
N ARG A 70 1.40 7.78 -14.79
CA ARG A 70 2.87 7.84 -14.71
C ARG A 70 3.50 6.49 -15.05
N TRP A 71 2.91 5.39 -14.56
CA TRP A 71 3.38 4.03 -14.82
C TRP A 71 3.43 3.71 -16.30
N SER A 72 2.36 4.00 -17.06
CA SER A 72 2.33 3.71 -18.49
C SER A 72 3.49 4.35 -19.27
N GLN A 73 4.04 5.48 -18.78
CA GLN A 73 5.15 6.20 -19.43
C GLN A 73 6.47 5.44 -19.33
N PHE A 74 6.72 4.79 -18.20
CA PHE A 74 7.99 4.12 -17.96
C PHE A 74 7.88 2.60 -17.93
N TYR A 75 6.68 2.03 -17.93
CA TYR A 75 6.46 0.59 -17.99
C TYR A 75 7.25 -0.01 -19.15
N TYR A 76 7.09 0.53 -20.36
CA TYR A 76 7.81 0.08 -21.55
C TYR A 76 9.32 0.36 -21.53
N GLN A 77 9.77 1.28 -20.66
CA GLN A 77 11.20 1.54 -20.47
C GLN A 77 11.85 0.48 -19.57
N MET A 78 11.09 -0.31 -18.81
CA MET A 78 11.63 -1.40 -18.00
C MET A 78 11.95 -2.65 -18.84
N PRO A 79 13.05 -3.37 -18.52
CA PRO A 79 13.32 -4.67 -19.14
C PRO A 79 12.13 -5.62 -18.96
N ALA A 80 11.85 -6.45 -19.98
CA ALA A 80 10.73 -7.39 -19.95
C ALA A 80 10.75 -8.33 -18.74
N GLU A 81 11.95 -8.78 -18.34
CA GLU A 81 12.15 -9.59 -17.15
C GLU A 81 11.77 -8.85 -15.85
N GLU A 82 12.00 -7.54 -15.77
CA GLU A 82 11.59 -6.78 -14.59
C GLU A 82 10.07 -6.56 -14.59
N ARG A 83 9.47 -6.26 -15.76
CA ARG A 83 8.01 -6.10 -15.90
C ARG A 83 7.23 -7.33 -15.44
N SER A 84 7.66 -8.52 -15.84
CA SER A 84 6.97 -9.78 -15.51
C SER A 84 6.92 -10.08 -14.01
N LYS A 85 7.72 -9.38 -13.21
CA LYS A 85 7.74 -9.55 -11.75
C LYS A 85 6.69 -8.70 -11.04
N TRP A 86 6.07 -7.73 -11.71
CA TRP A 86 5.04 -6.85 -11.15
C TRP A 86 3.64 -7.39 -11.44
N THR A 87 2.80 -7.45 -10.42
CA THR A 87 1.36 -7.60 -10.58
C THR A 87 0.79 -6.26 -11.01
N THR A 88 0.22 -6.23 -12.19
CA THR A 88 -0.45 -5.07 -12.76
C THR A 88 -1.97 -5.27 -12.76
N GLY A 89 -2.72 -4.19 -12.58
CA GLY A 89 -4.14 -4.12 -12.92
C GLY A 89 -4.35 -3.47 -14.28
N GLY A 90 -5.58 -3.55 -14.80
CA GLY A 90 -5.95 -3.07 -16.13
C GLY A 90 -6.01 -4.23 -17.14
N GLU A 91 -7.03 -4.22 -18.01
CA GLU A 91 -7.21 -5.23 -19.06
C GLU A 91 -6.25 -5.01 -20.24
N ASP A 92 -5.91 -3.74 -20.50
CA ASP A 92 -5.06 -3.30 -21.59
C ASP A 92 -3.63 -3.00 -21.09
N PRO A 93 -2.57 -3.55 -21.72
CA PRO A 93 -1.18 -3.20 -21.43
C PRO A 93 -0.89 -1.70 -21.40
N GLU A 94 -1.52 -0.89 -22.26
CA GLU A 94 -1.36 0.57 -22.31
C GLU A 94 -1.98 1.29 -21.11
N ARG A 95 -3.00 0.66 -20.51
CA ARG A 95 -3.69 1.14 -19.30
C ARG A 95 -3.30 0.34 -18.07
N SER A 96 -2.22 -0.44 -18.16
CA SER A 96 -1.74 -1.21 -17.03
C SER A 96 -1.18 -0.30 -15.94
N PHE A 97 -1.36 -0.69 -14.68
CA PHE A 97 -0.83 0.04 -13.53
C PHE A 97 -0.37 -0.93 -12.46
N PRO A 98 0.64 -0.58 -11.65
CA PRO A 98 1.15 -1.49 -10.63
C PRO A 98 0.14 -1.51 -9.49
N LEU A 99 -0.12 -2.69 -8.93
CA LEU A 99 -1.02 -2.77 -7.78
C LEU A 99 -0.34 -2.29 -6.48
N TYR A 100 0.99 -2.31 -6.45
CA TYR A 100 1.83 -1.74 -5.39
C TYR A 100 2.49 -0.44 -5.85
N ILE A 101 2.47 0.58 -4.99
CA ILE A 101 3.04 1.90 -5.26
C ILE A 101 4.15 2.14 -4.22
N PRO A 102 5.44 2.01 -4.57
CA PRO A 102 6.52 2.23 -3.62
C PRO A 102 6.55 3.68 -3.16
N THR A 103 6.61 3.95 -1.85
CA THR A 103 6.74 5.31 -1.31
C THR A 103 7.90 5.37 -0.33
N LEU A 104 8.42 6.58 -0.11
CA LEU A 104 9.36 6.82 0.97
C LEU A 104 8.58 6.92 2.28
N GLY A 105 8.80 5.95 3.18
CA GLY A 105 8.31 6.03 4.55
C GLY A 105 9.00 7.19 5.27
N THR A 106 8.21 8.16 5.74
CA THR A 106 8.70 9.37 6.43
C THR A 106 8.08 9.45 7.82
N MET A 107 8.66 10.21 8.74
CA MET A 107 8.09 10.39 10.06
C MET A 107 6.73 11.10 10.03
N THR A 108 5.81 10.65 10.88
CA THR A 108 4.62 11.42 11.24
C THR A 108 5.01 12.66 12.05
N ASN A 109 4.13 13.67 12.07
CA ASN A 109 4.32 14.84 12.94
C ASN A 109 4.46 14.45 14.41
N THR A 110 3.77 13.40 14.85
CA THR A 110 3.88 12.89 16.21
C THR A 110 5.27 12.34 16.48
N SER A 111 5.83 11.52 15.57
CA SER A 111 7.18 10.97 15.72
C SER A 111 8.25 12.05 15.75
N ARG A 112 8.12 13.09 14.91
CA ARG A 112 9.04 14.25 14.93
C ARG A 112 8.99 14.99 16.26
N LYS A 113 7.80 15.23 16.81
CA LYS A 113 7.63 15.91 18.11
C LYS A 113 8.24 15.12 19.26
N ILE A 114 8.16 13.79 19.19
CA ILE A 114 8.76 12.90 20.20
C ILE A 114 10.29 12.84 20.04
N GLY A 115 10.81 13.10 18.83
CA GLY A 115 12.25 13.03 18.56
C GLY A 115 12.78 11.60 18.55
N ILE A 116 12.00 10.63 18.03
CA ILE A 116 12.46 9.23 17.91
C ILE A 116 13.67 9.12 16.97
N PHE A 117 13.66 9.89 15.87
CA PHE A 117 14.75 9.99 14.92
C PHE A 117 15.10 11.46 14.69
N SER A 118 16.34 11.74 14.30
CA SER A 118 16.82 13.10 13.99
C SER A 118 16.14 13.69 12.76
N ASP A 119 15.90 12.88 11.74
CA ASP A 119 15.41 13.28 10.42
C ASP A 119 14.72 12.10 9.70
N ASP A 120 14.05 12.38 8.58
CA ASP A 120 13.31 11.37 7.82
C ASP A 120 14.22 10.31 7.19
N PHE A 121 15.46 10.67 6.82
CA PHE A 121 16.39 9.73 6.22
C PHE A 121 16.80 8.65 7.23
N ARG A 122 17.11 9.03 8.48
CA ARG A 122 17.39 8.08 9.57
C ARG A 122 16.19 7.22 9.91
N ALA A 123 14.99 7.81 9.95
CA ALA A 123 13.75 7.07 10.16
C ALA A 123 13.51 6.04 9.05
N HIS A 124 13.67 6.46 7.79
CA HIS A 124 13.55 5.60 6.62
C HIS A 124 14.56 4.45 6.68
N THR A 125 15.84 4.75 6.91
CA THR A 125 16.93 3.76 7.02
C THR A 125 16.63 2.73 8.10
N ALA A 126 16.20 3.15 9.29
CA ALA A 126 15.83 2.23 10.37
C ALA A 126 14.68 1.29 9.96
N LEU A 127 13.68 1.81 9.24
CA LEU A 127 12.58 1.01 8.69
C LEU A 127 13.04 0.07 7.55
N ARG A 128 14.09 0.43 6.81
CA ARG A 128 14.68 -0.44 5.79
C ARG A 128 15.43 -1.63 6.40
N GLU A 129 16.11 -1.44 7.51
CA GLU A 129 16.89 -2.49 8.17
C GLU A 129 16.01 -3.62 8.74
N VAL A 130 14.78 -3.30 9.16
CA VAL A 130 13.89 -4.31 9.75
C VAL A 130 13.29 -5.24 8.69
N VAL A 131 13.00 -4.74 7.48
CA VAL A 131 12.42 -5.51 6.37
C VAL A 131 13.52 -5.83 5.34
N GLU A 132 13.85 -7.11 5.19
CA GLU A 132 14.91 -7.54 4.28
C GLU A 132 14.61 -7.22 2.81
N GLU A 133 15.65 -7.08 1.99
CA GLU A 133 15.51 -6.79 0.56
C GLU A 133 14.58 -7.78 -0.16
N LYS A 134 14.73 -9.08 0.11
CA LYS A 134 13.86 -10.13 -0.46
C LYS A 134 12.39 -9.93 -0.08
N ALA A 135 12.13 -9.45 1.14
CA ALA A 135 10.80 -9.17 1.63
C ALA A 135 10.19 -7.93 0.95
N TRP A 136 10.96 -6.87 0.73
CA TRP A 136 10.52 -5.70 -0.06
C TRP A 136 10.14 -6.08 -1.50
N LYS A 137 10.95 -6.92 -2.15
CA LYS A 137 10.68 -7.42 -3.51
C LYS A 137 9.41 -8.27 -3.64
N ARG A 138 8.78 -8.67 -2.53
CA ARG A 138 7.48 -9.38 -2.57
C ARG A 138 6.30 -8.43 -2.77
N PHE A 139 6.43 -7.14 -2.43
CA PHE A 139 5.31 -6.20 -2.53
C PHE A 139 4.80 -6.00 -3.95
N ARG A 140 5.67 -6.04 -4.97
CA ARG A 140 5.25 -6.02 -6.37
C ARG A 140 4.31 -7.15 -6.78
N ARG A 141 4.20 -8.22 -5.97
CA ARG A 141 3.30 -9.37 -6.24
C ARG A 141 1.92 -9.23 -5.57
N ILE A 142 1.64 -8.10 -4.91
CA ILE A 142 0.37 -7.91 -4.23
C ILE A 142 -0.81 -8.07 -5.21
N SER A 143 -1.88 -8.69 -4.74
CA SER A 143 -3.12 -8.91 -5.47
C SER A 143 -4.30 -8.89 -4.49
N PRO A 144 -5.56 -8.88 -4.95
CA PRO A 144 -6.73 -8.93 -4.08
C PRO A 144 -6.72 -10.09 -3.08
N GLN A 145 -6.24 -11.27 -3.49
CA GLN A 145 -6.15 -12.46 -2.62
C GLN A 145 -5.23 -12.23 -1.42
N HIS A 146 -4.14 -11.48 -1.61
CA HIS A 146 -3.18 -11.18 -0.55
C HIS A 146 -3.71 -10.20 0.51
N VAL A 147 -4.81 -9.50 0.23
CA VAL A 147 -5.43 -8.52 1.14
C VAL A 147 -6.82 -8.92 1.61
N ALA A 148 -7.33 -10.08 1.16
CA ALA A 148 -8.62 -10.61 1.59
C ALA A 148 -8.59 -11.01 3.08
N ASN A 149 -7.46 -11.56 3.53
CA ASN A 149 -7.24 -12.03 4.88
C ASN A 149 -5.94 -11.48 5.46
N CYS A 150 -5.98 -10.99 6.70
CA CYS A 150 -4.82 -10.49 7.40
C CYS A 150 -4.77 -11.02 8.83
N ASN A 151 -3.60 -11.51 9.22
CA ASN A 151 -3.31 -11.91 10.59
C ASN A 151 -3.22 -10.67 11.48
N LEU A 152 -3.94 -10.70 12.59
CA LEU A 152 -4.09 -9.56 13.48
C LEU A 152 -2.76 -9.14 14.12
N ARG A 153 -1.76 -10.03 14.20
CA ARG A 153 -0.40 -9.71 14.64
C ARG A 153 0.26 -8.66 13.76
N TYR A 154 0.10 -8.80 12.44
CA TYR A 154 0.65 -7.85 11.48
C TYR A 154 -0.16 -6.56 11.43
N LEU A 155 -1.47 -6.62 11.66
CA LEU A 155 -2.29 -5.41 11.84
C LEU A 155 -1.84 -4.62 13.07
N GLU A 156 -1.58 -5.30 14.19
CA GLU A 156 -1.10 -4.67 15.41
C GLU A 156 0.25 -3.97 15.22
N LEU A 157 1.22 -4.68 14.65
CA LEU A 157 2.52 -4.10 14.31
C LEU A 157 2.40 -2.99 13.25
N GLY A 158 1.54 -3.16 12.26
CA GLY A 158 1.24 -2.14 11.25
C GLY A 158 0.64 -0.87 11.85
N ALA A 159 -0.21 -1.00 12.88
CA ALA A 159 -0.75 0.14 13.62
C ALA A 159 0.36 0.91 14.33
N ILE A 160 1.27 0.19 15.01
CA ILE A 160 2.43 0.79 15.65
C ILE A 160 3.29 1.53 14.60
N LEU A 161 3.58 0.91 13.45
CA LEU A 161 4.34 1.60 12.39
C LEU A 161 3.62 2.86 11.91
N LEU A 162 2.30 2.84 11.72
CA LEU A 162 1.53 4.00 11.27
C LEU A 162 1.45 5.15 12.30
N LEU A 163 1.74 4.88 13.59
CA LEU A 163 1.91 5.95 14.57
C LEU A 163 3.19 6.76 14.31
N HIS A 164 4.23 6.10 13.81
CA HIS A 164 5.56 6.70 13.64
C HIS A 164 5.86 7.11 12.19
N PHE A 165 5.29 6.42 11.21
CA PHE A 165 5.57 6.59 9.79
C PHE A 165 4.33 6.89 8.98
N VAL A 166 4.48 7.75 7.97
CA VAL A 166 3.48 7.95 6.91
C VAL A 166 3.82 7.00 5.76
N ALA A 167 2.89 6.09 5.45
CA ALA A 167 3.05 5.05 4.42
C ALA A 167 4.36 4.23 4.59
N PRO A 168 4.56 3.56 5.73
CA PRO A 168 5.84 2.92 6.07
C PRO A 168 6.35 1.95 4.99
N LEU A 169 5.44 1.27 4.29
CA LEU A 169 5.78 0.18 3.38
C LEU A 169 5.39 0.48 1.93
N GLY A 170 5.07 1.73 1.59
CA GLY A 170 4.42 2.05 0.32
C GLY A 170 2.90 2.18 0.46
N GLU A 171 2.24 2.22 -0.69
CA GLU A 171 0.79 2.26 -0.82
C GLU A 171 0.29 1.17 -1.76
N VAL A 172 -0.98 0.82 -1.63
CA VAL A 172 -1.68 -0.09 -2.55
C VAL A 172 -2.59 0.73 -3.46
N HIS A 173 -2.62 0.40 -4.75
CA HIS A 173 -3.42 1.10 -5.75
C HIS A 173 -4.92 1.07 -5.40
N THR A 174 -5.65 2.12 -5.80
CA THR A 174 -7.08 2.29 -5.50
C THR A 174 -7.95 1.17 -6.04
N ALA A 175 -7.56 0.51 -7.14
CA ALA A 175 -8.28 -0.63 -7.68
C ALA A 175 -8.45 -1.78 -6.67
N ILE A 176 -7.38 -2.19 -5.96
CA ILE A 176 -7.47 -3.19 -4.89
C ILE A 176 -8.32 -2.65 -3.73
N ARG A 177 -8.14 -1.37 -3.36
CA ARG A 177 -8.91 -0.76 -2.27
C ARG A 177 -10.41 -0.80 -2.58
N ASN A 178 -10.80 -0.46 -3.81
CA ASN A 178 -12.19 -0.42 -4.24
C ASN A 178 -12.78 -1.82 -4.32
N ALA A 179 -12.04 -2.80 -4.86
CA ALA A 179 -12.48 -4.20 -4.86
C ALA A 179 -12.80 -4.67 -3.44
N LEU A 180 -11.89 -4.43 -2.50
CA LEU A 180 -12.10 -4.78 -1.09
C LEU A 180 -13.30 -4.05 -0.45
N LEU A 181 -13.43 -2.74 -0.71
CA LEU A 181 -14.49 -1.93 -0.09
C LEU A 181 -15.88 -2.26 -0.66
N ASN A 182 -15.96 -2.64 -1.94
CA ASN A 182 -17.21 -3.08 -2.55
C ASN A 182 -17.71 -4.38 -1.91
N ASP A 183 -16.79 -5.28 -1.52
CA ASP A 183 -17.13 -6.53 -0.86
C ASP A 183 -17.62 -6.32 0.58
N VAL A 184 -17.05 -5.36 1.31
CA VAL A 184 -17.30 -5.20 2.75
C VAL A 184 -18.62 -4.51 3.08
N LYS A 185 -19.32 -3.85 2.13
CA LYS A 185 -20.63 -3.17 2.35
C LYS A 185 -20.70 -2.23 3.58
N MET A 186 -19.56 -1.80 4.13
CA MET A 186 -19.46 -0.92 5.29
C MET A 186 -18.67 0.34 4.96
N SER A 187 -19.02 1.45 5.61
CA SER A 187 -18.22 2.67 5.53
C SER A 187 -16.93 2.51 6.34
N VAL A 188 -15.80 2.41 5.64
CA VAL A 188 -14.49 2.22 6.27
C VAL A 188 -13.77 3.56 6.44
N ARG A 189 -13.27 3.82 7.65
CA ARG A 189 -12.49 5.04 7.90
C ARG A 189 -11.16 5.00 7.14
N PRO A 190 -10.68 6.12 6.57
CA PRO A 190 -9.42 6.14 5.81
C PRO A 190 -8.20 5.61 6.59
N LYS A 191 -8.14 5.80 7.91
CA LYS A 191 -7.05 5.26 8.74
C LYS A 191 -7.12 3.75 8.93
N GLN A 192 -8.32 3.19 9.14
CA GLN A 192 -8.53 1.75 9.24
C GLN A 192 -8.17 1.07 7.90
N ASN A 193 -8.54 1.71 6.79
CA ASN A 193 -8.15 1.27 5.45
C ASN A 193 -6.60 1.23 5.30
N ARG A 194 -5.90 2.33 5.62
CA ARG A 194 -4.42 2.36 5.58
C ARG A 194 -3.78 1.31 6.49
N LEU A 195 -4.34 1.11 7.68
CA LEU A 195 -3.92 0.09 8.63
C LEU A 195 -4.05 -1.31 8.06
N TRP A 196 -5.21 -1.64 7.49
CA TRP A 196 -5.47 -2.91 6.85
C TRP A 196 -4.39 -3.24 5.82
N PHE A 197 -4.17 -2.35 4.86
CA PHE A 197 -3.16 -2.56 3.82
C PHE A 197 -1.73 -2.61 4.35
N THR A 198 -1.40 -1.83 5.38
CA THR A 198 -0.08 -1.89 6.01
C THR A 198 0.17 -3.25 6.66
N GLY A 199 -0.82 -3.79 7.38
CA GLY A 199 -0.74 -5.13 7.96
C GLY A 199 -0.64 -6.23 6.90
N CYS A 200 -1.47 -6.17 5.85
CA CYS A 200 -1.41 -7.14 4.74
C CYS A 200 -0.06 -7.10 4.03
N LEU A 201 0.53 -5.91 3.84
CA LEU A 201 1.87 -5.78 3.28
C LEU A 201 2.91 -6.46 4.19
N LEU A 202 2.90 -6.22 5.50
CA LEU A 202 3.82 -6.91 6.43
C LEU A 202 3.69 -8.44 6.33
N GLN A 203 2.46 -8.94 6.28
CA GLN A 203 2.18 -10.36 6.11
C GLN A 203 2.72 -10.90 4.77
N LEU A 204 2.45 -10.19 3.67
CA LEU A 204 2.93 -10.56 2.33
C LEU A 204 4.46 -10.60 2.26
N ALA A 205 5.13 -9.64 2.90
CA ALA A 205 6.59 -9.65 3.02
C ALA A 205 7.11 -10.88 3.77
N GLY A 206 6.32 -11.46 4.67
CA GLY A 206 6.72 -12.58 5.52
C GLY A 206 7.80 -12.17 6.53
N VAL A 207 7.74 -10.92 7.02
CA VAL A 207 8.72 -10.44 8.01
C VAL A 207 8.46 -11.15 9.34
N SER A 208 9.52 -11.59 10.03
CA SER A 208 9.39 -12.17 11.37
C SER A 208 8.70 -11.21 12.34
N VAL A 209 7.62 -11.69 12.97
CA VAL A 209 6.90 -10.96 14.04
C VAL A 209 7.85 -10.57 15.16
N GLY A 210 8.79 -11.44 15.54
CA GLY A 210 9.78 -11.15 16.58
C GLY A 210 10.75 -10.03 16.21
N LYS A 211 11.19 -9.99 14.95
CA LYS A 211 12.07 -8.93 14.43
C LYS A 211 11.36 -7.57 14.41
N LEU A 212 10.10 -7.55 13.95
CA LEU A 212 9.28 -6.34 13.95
C LEU A 212 8.94 -5.85 15.36
N ALA A 213 8.54 -6.76 16.27
CA ALA A 213 8.26 -6.42 17.67
C ALA A 213 9.49 -5.81 18.34
N ARG A 214 10.68 -6.42 18.15
CA ARG A 214 11.94 -5.86 18.65
C ARG A 214 12.22 -4.48 18.08
N PHE A 215 11.98 -4.25 16.79
CA PHE A 215 12.11 -2.92 16.19
C PHE A 215 11.16 -1.90 16.81
N CYS A 216 9.88 -2.25 17.00
CA CYS A 216 8.89 -1.39 17.65
C CYS A 216 9.30 -0.98 19.07
N VAL A 217 9.82 -1.92 19.86
CA VAL A 217 10.23 -1.63 21.24
C VAL A 217 11.57 -0.89 21.29
N THR A 218 12.58 -1.35 20.55
CA THR A 218 13.95 -0.80 20.67
C THR A 218 14.17 0.49 19.89
N LYS A 219 13.62 0.61 18.68
CA LYS A 219 13.82 1.77 17.81
C LYS A 219 12.69 2.78 17.95
N LEU A 220 11.43 2.32 18.04
CA LEU A 220 10.28 3.22 18.19
C LEU A 220 9.91 3.51 19.65
N ARG A 221 10.57 2.84 20.61
CA ARG A 221 10.38 3.02 22.06
C ARG A 221 8.93 2.84 22.49
N VAL A 222 8.23 1.89 21.89
CA VAL A 222 6.83 1.63 22.18
C VAL A 222 6.71 0.75 23.42
N ALA A 223 6.00 1.23 24.44
CA ALA A 223 5.63 0.45 25.61
C ALA A 223 4.26 -0.22 25.38
N PRO A 224 4.15 -1.57 25.42
CA PRO A 224 2.90 -2.28 25.21
C PRO A 224 1.81 -1.86 26.18
N ARG A 225 0.55 -2.12 25.78
CA ARG A 225 -0.62 -1.81 26.58
C ARG A 225 -1.54 -3.01 26.65
N SER A 226 -2.52 -2.96 27.55
CA SER A 226 -3.54 -4.00 27.70
C SER A 226 -4.55 -4.08 26.54
N TYR A 227 -4.42 -3.22 25.53
CA TYR A 227 -5.32 -3.15 24.39
C TYR A 227 -4.55 -3.12 23.06
N PHE A 228 -5.25 -3.46 21.98
CA PHE A 228 -4.67 -3.48 20.64
C PHE A 228 -4.58 -2.06 20.02
N TYR A 229 -3.39 -1.67 19.58
CA TYR A 229 -3.14 -0.44 18.81
C TYR A 229 -3.96 -0.41 17.53
N CYS A 230 -4.16 -1.55 16.86
CA CYS A 230 -4.93 -1.62 15.61
C CYS A 230 -6.41 -1.24 15.79
N LEU A 231 -6.97 -1.40 17.00
CA LEU A 231 -8.34 -0.99 17.33
C LEU A 231 -8.44 0.46 17.83
N GLN A 232 -7.31 1.14 18.03
CA GLN A 232 -7.24 2.46 18.69
C GLN A 232 -6.57 3.56 17.84
N ILE A 233 -6.35 3.32 16.54
CA ILE A 233 -5.61 4.22 15.64
C ILE A 233 -6.19 5.66 15.54
N ASP A 234 -7.43 5.86 15.97
CA ASP A 234 -8.07 7.18 15.96
C ASP A 234 -7.79 8.05 17.18
N ARG A 235 -7.31 7.47 18.28
CA ARG A 235 -7.12 8.21 19.52
C ARG A 235 -5.70 8.80 19.57
N ARG A 236 -5.63 10.14 19.49
CA ARG A 236 -4.38 10.92 19.34
C ARG A 236 -3.41 10.84 20.54
N ASN A 237 -3.84 10.32 21.70
CA ASN A 237 -3.10 10.39 22.97
C ASN A 237 -2.51 9.03 23.42
N HIS A 238 -2.12 8.16 22.48
CA HIS A 238 -1.77 6.77 22.82
C HIS A 238 -0.31 6.39 22.73
N ILE A 239 0.56 7.29 22.30
CA ILE A 239 1.98 6.96 22.28
C ILE A 239 2.52 7.17 23.70
N ARG A 240 2.81 6.06 24.38
CA ARG A 240 3.71 6.05 25.54
C ARG A 240 5.08 5.69 25.01
N VAL A 241 6.03 6.59 25.22
CA VAL A 241 7.43 6.37 24.89
C VAL A 241 8.06 5.71 26.11
N SER A 242 8.60 4.51 25.93
CA SER A 242 9.30 3.78 26.98
C SER A 242 10.63 4.45 27.31
N SER A 243 11.06 4.30 28.56
CA SER A 243 12.42 4.66 28.98
C SER A 243 13.40 3.67 28.37
N MET A 244 14.57 4.14 27.91
CA MET A 244 15.59 3.29 27.28
C MET A 244 16.41 2.44 28.27
N ASN A 245 15.86 2.09 29.43
CA ASN A 245 16.49 1.10 30.30
C ASN A 245 16.43 -0.28 29.61
N SER A 246 17.55 -0.99 29.55
CA SER A 246 17.65 -2.33 28.96
C SER A 246 16.67 -3.33 29.59
N GLN A 247 16.48 -3.28 30.91
CA GLN A 247 15.54 -4.17 31.62
C GLN A 247 14.08 -3.89 31.22
N GLN A 248 13.71 -2.61 31.12
CA GLN A 248 12.37 -2.22 30.69
C GLN A 248 12.14 -2.58 29.21
N THR A 249 13.16 -2.43 28.37
CA THR A 249 13.10 -2.78 26.94
C THR A 249 12.83 -4.27 26.75
N GLU A 250 13.50 -5.15 27.50
CA GLU A 250 13.28 -6.60 27.38
C GLU A 250 11.92 -7.03 27.93
N LYS A 251 11.47 -6.40 29.02
CA LYS A 251 10.11 -6.57 29.54
C LYS A 251 9.06 -6.15 28.51
N ASP A 252 9.18 -4.95 27.95
CA ASP A 252 8.28 -4.44 26.91
C ASP A 252 8.27 -5.35 25.68
N LEU A 253 9.42 -5.92 25.30
CA LEU A 253 9.46 -6.89 24.20
C LEU A 253 8.71 -8.17 24.53
N THR A 254 8.91 -8.72 25.73
CA THR A 254 8.23 -9.93 26.19
C THR A 254 6.71 -9.72 26.24
N ASP A 255 6.27 -8.60 26.81
CA ASP A 255 4.85 -8.23 26.91
C ASP A 255 4.22 -8.08 25.52
N LEU A 256 4.91 -7.42 24.58
CA LEU A 256 4.43 -7.28 23.20
C LEU A 256 4.30 -8.65 22.51
N LEU A 257 5.29 -9.52 22.64
CA LEU A 257 5.27 -10.85 22.02
C LEU A 257 4.16 -11.72 22.61
N LEU A 258 3.91 -11.63 23.92
CA LEU A 258 2.80 -12.31 24.56
C LEU A 258 1.46 -11.79 24.06
N GLN A 259 1.32 -10.47 23.87
CA GLN A 259 0.12 -9.88 23.27
C GLN A 259 -0.10 -10.34 21.83
N LEU A 260 0.97 -10.49 21.05
CA LEU A 260 0.92 -10.95 19.66
C LEU A 260 0.77 -12.47 19.53
N SER A 261 0.94 -13.25 20.60
CA SER A 261 0.74 -14.70 20.56
C SER A 261 -0.72 -15.05 20.23
N ASN A 262 -0.96 -16.17 19.53
CA ASN A 262 -2.30 -16.73 19.32
C ASN A 262 -3.39 -15.78 18.77
N LEU A 263 -3.01 -14.67 18.11
CA LEU A 263 -4.01 -13.81 17.45
C LEU A 263 -4.46 -14.43 16.11
N PRO A 264 -5.76 -14.32 15.77
CA PRO A 264 -6.33 -14.97 14.60
C PRO A 264 -6.00 -14.23 13.30
N THR A 265 -6.31 -14.90 12.20
CA THR A 265 -6.43 -14.27 10.87
C THR A 265 -7.87 -13.85 10.66
N LEU A 266 -8.07 -12.60 10.24
CA LEU A 266 -9.38 -12.01 9.99
C LEU A 266 -9.53 -11.68 8.51
N THR A 267 -10.76 -11.67 8.04
CA THR A 267 -11.17 -10.98 6.80
C THR A 267 -11.25 -9.47 7.04
N ALA A 268 -11.27 -8.68 5.96
CA ALA A 268 -11.44 -7.22 6.07
C ALA A 268 -12.79 -6.85 6.71
N GLU A 269 -13.85 -7.56 6.36
CA GLU A 269 -15.18 -7.41 6.93
C GLU A 269 -15.19 -7.61 8.45
N GLN A 270 -14.63 -8.73 8.92
CA GLN A 270 -14.53 -9.00 10.36
C GLN A 270 -13.74 -7.90 11.08
N PHE A 271 -12.61 -7.47 10.50
CA PHE A 271 -11.77 -6.45 11.12
C PHE A 271 -12.46 -5.08 11.19
N PHE A 272 -13.15 -4.65 10.13
CA PHE A 272 -13.86 -3.37 10.13
C PHE A 272 -15.11 -3.37 11.01
N ALA A 273 -15.67 -4.55 11.32
CA ALA A 273 -16.73 -4.72 12.31
C ALA A 273 -16.26 -4.60 13.77
N LEU A 274 -14.94 -4.73 14.04
CA LEU A 274 -14.41 -4.63 15.40
C LEU A 274 -14.58 -3.21 15.96
N LYS A 275 -14.95 -3.14 17.24
CA LYS A 275 -15.08 -1.87 17.96
C LYS A 275 -13.77 -1.57 18.69
N PRO A 276 -13.46 -0.30 19.00
CA PRO A 276 -12.30 0.04 19.82
C PRO A 276 -12.30 -0.64 21.20
N SER A 277 -13.47 -0.95 21.75
CA SER A 277 -13.62 -1.64 23.03
C SER A 277 -13.47 -3.15 22.94
N THR A 278 -13.28 -3.71 21.75
CA THR A 278 -13.31 -5.16 21.56
C THR A 278 -12.16 -5.84 22.30
N THR A 279 -12.48 -6.86 23.09
CA THR A 279 -11.48 -7.62 23.86
C THR A 279 -10.82 -8.72 23.03
N ARG A 280 -9.77 -9.34 23.57
CA ARG A 280 -9.08 -10.45 22.90
C ARG A 280 -9.98 -11.66 22.73
N GLU A 281 -10.80 -11.95 23.73
CA GLU A 281 -11.75 -13.08 23.74
C GLU A 281 -12.81 -12.87 22.66
N GLU A 282 -13.35 -11.66 22.53
CA GLU A 282 -14.31 -11.31 21.48
C GLU A 282 -13.70 -11.44 20.07
N VAL A 283 -12.47 -11.00 19.88
CA VAL A 283 -11.74 -11.18 18.61
C VAL A 283 -11.62 -12.67 18.25
N ASN A 284 -11.26 -13.52 19.22
CA ASN A 284 -11.11 -14.96 19.00
C ASN A 284 -12.46 -15.65 18.70
N LEU A 285 -13.54 -15.20 19.35
CA LEU A 285 -14.89 -15.70 19.08
C LEU A 285 -15.34 -15.36 17.64
N ILE A 286 -15.13 -14.11 17.20
CA ILE A 286 -15.48 -13.66 15.84
C ILE A 286 -14.72 -14.46 14.77
N ALA A 287 -13.44 -14.78 15.01
CA ALA A 287 -12.65 -15.60 14.10
C ALA A 287 -13.13 -17.06 14.05
N SER A 288 -13.56 -17.61 15.19
CA SER A 288 -13.95 -19.01 15.31
C SER A 288 -15.31 -19.30 14.64
N ASN A 289 -16.29 -18.41 14.81
CA ASN A 289 -17.64 -18.60 14.27
C ASN A 289 -17.64 -18.74 12.74
N ARG A 290 -16.82 -17.94 12.03
CA ARG A 290 -16.76 -17.97 10.56
C ARG A 290 -16.08 -19.23 10.01
N SER A 291 -15.11 -19.77 10.77
CA SER A 291 -14.46 -21.03 10.38
C SER A 291 -15.45 -22.21 10.41
N ALA A 292 -16.40 -22.16 11.35
CA ALA A 292 -17.49 -23.14 11.43
C ALA A 292 -18.49 -22.97 10.28
N GLU A 293 -18.88 -21.74 9.94
CA GLU A 293 -19.79 -21.43 8.82
C GLU A 293 -19.23 -21.90 7.46
N GLN A 294 -17.95 -21.61 7.18
CA GLN A 294 -17.30 -22.05 5.93
C GLN A 294 -17.21 -23.58 5.80
N SER A 295 -17.04 -24.28 6.92
CA SER A 295 -17.00 -25.74 6.94
C SER A 295 -18.40 -26.34 6.67
N ALA A 296 -19.45 -25.70 7.18
CA ALA A 296 -20.83 -26.11 6.94
C ALA A 296 -21.25 -25.91 5.47
N GLU A 297 -20.89 -24.78 4.86
CA GLU A 297 -21.18 -24.50 3.43
C GLU A 297 -20.48 -25.49 2.50
N GLN A 298 -19.21 -25.82 2.75
CA GLN A 298 -18.49 -26.81 1.94
C GLN A 298 -19.11 -28.22 2.06
N SER A 299 -19.66 -28.57 3.22
CA SER A 299 -20.33 -29.88 3.40
C SER A 299 -21.66 -29.98 2.65
N ALA A 300 -22.39 -28.87 2.48
CA ALA A 300 -23.66 -28.85 1.78
C ALA A 300 -23.50 -29.03 0.27
N ASP A 301 -22.44 -28.48 -0.32
CA ASP A 301 -22.20 -28.53 -1.77
C ASP A 301 -21.73 -29.91 -2.27
N VAL A 302 -21.03 -30.66 -1.41
CA VAL A 302 -20.63 -32.05 -1.71
C VAL A 302 -21.83 -33.00 -1.76
N SER A 303 -22.91 -32.70 -1.01
CA SER A 303 -24.12 -33.54 -1.00
C SER A 303 -25.01 -33.34 -2.23
N ALA A 304 -24.82 -32.28 -3.02
CA ALA A 304 -25.63 -32.00 -4.22
C ALA A 304 -25.03 -32.58 -5.52
N ASN A 305 -23.79 -33.08 -5.48
CA ASN A 305 -23.11 -33.73 -6.59
C ASN A 305 -22.99 -35.25 -6.38
N GLU A 306 -24.09 -35.90 -5.99
CA GLU A 306 -24.18 -37.36 -6.08
C GLU A 306 -24.09 -37.75 -7.57
N PRO A 307 -23.08 -38.54 -7.98
CA PRO A 307 -22.87 -38.83 -9.39
C PRO A 307 -24.03 -39.66 -9.91
N LEU A 308 -24.81 -39.09 -10.83
CA LEU A 308 -25.73 -39.82 -11.69
C LEU A 308 -24.94 -40.97 -12.33
N GLN A 309 -25.21 -42.20 -11.89
CA GLN A 309 -24.56 -43.42 -12.38
C GLN A 309 -24.72 -43.48 -13.91
N LYS A 310 -23.60 -43.29 -14.62
CA LYS A 310 -23.54 -43.47 -16.07
C LYS A 310 -23.72 -44.96 -16.37
N HIS A 311 -24.82 -45.29 -17.03
CA HIS A 311 -25.01 -46.57 -17.69
C HIS A 311 -23.90 -46.79 -18.75
N PRO A 312 -23.43 -48.05 -18.93
CA PRO A 312 -22.46 -48.38 -19.97
C PRO A 312 -23.15 -48.38 -21.33
N LEU A 313 -22.78 -47.44 -22.20
CA LEU A 313 -23.16 -47.45 -23.62
C LEU A 313 -22.04 -48.10 -24.43
N GLN A 314 -22.47 -49.06 -25.27
CA GLN A 314 -21.66 -49.93 -26.10
C GLN A 314 -20.81 -49.18 -27.13
N GLU A 315 -19.59 -49.70 -27.33
CA GLU A 315 -18.74 -49.40 -28.49
C GLU A 315 -19.43 -49.86 -29.77
N GLY A 316 -19.73 -48.89 -30.65
CA GLY A 316 -20.16 -49.11 -32.03
C GLY A 316 -19.28 -48.29 -32.96
N GLN A 317 -18.51 -49.01 -33.78
CA GLN A 317 -17.73 -48.52 -34.92
C GLN A 317 -18.59 -47.66 -35.86
N LEU A 318 -18.06 -46.56 -36.42
CA LEU A 318 -18.29 -46.22 -37.83
C LEU A 318 -17.29 -45.17 -38.38
N GLN A 319 -17.04 -45.33 -39.68
CA GLN A 319 -16.16 -44.66 -40.65
C GLN A 319 -16.13 -43.12 -40.60
N LYS A 320 -14.98 -42.47 -40.81
CA LYS A 320 -14.22 -42.24 -42.07
C LYS A 320 -14.87 -41.19 -42.99
N ASP A 321 -14.02 -40.23 -43.38
CA ASP A 321 -14.03 -39.40 -44.59
C ASP A 321 -14.54 -37.94 -44.52
N PHE A 322 -13.64 -37.05 -44.95
CA PHE A 322 -13.84 -35.90 -45.84
C PHE A 322 -14.75 -34.72 -45.43
N PHE A 323 -14.16 -33.52 -45.31
CA PHE A 323 -14.25 -32.49 -46.36
C PHE A 323 -13.24 -31.34 -46.16
N GLU A 324 -12.74 -30.87 -47.30
CA GLU A 324 -11.88 -29.69 -47.52
C GLU A 324 -12.62 -28.36 -47.32
N GLY A 325 -11.84 -27.30 -47.12
CA GLY A 325 -12.05 -26.03 -47.83
C GLY A 325 -13.05 -25.04 -47.22
N GLY A 326 -12.54 -23.96 -46.62
CA GLY A 326 -13.37 -22.85 -46.16
C GLY A 326 -12.58 -21.56 -45.98
N SER A 327 -12.26 -20.92 -47.11
CA SER A 327 -11.75 -19.54 -47.20
C SER A 327 -12.79 -18.57 -46.65
N LEU A 328 -12.43 -17.72 -45.67
CA LEU A 328 -13.26 -16.60 -45.24
C LEU A 328 -12.52 -15.28 -45.40
N SER A 329 -13.02 -14.53 -46.38
CA SER A 329 -12.77 -13.14 -46.74
C SER A 329 -12.96 -12.17 -45.57
N GLY A 330 -12.10 -11.15 -45.57
CA GLY A 330 -12.13 -10.06 -44.61
C GLY A 330 -13.38 -9.16 -44.70
N GLY A 331 -13.79 -8.66 -43.53
CA GLY A 331 -14.71 -7.55 -43.39
C GLY A 331 -13.96 -6.27 -42.95
N PRO A 332 -14.41 -5.07 -43.37
CA PRO A 332 -13.75 -3.80 -43.06
C PRO A 332 -14.04 -3.34 -41.61
N PRO A 333 -13.17 -2.51 -41.02
CA PRO A 333 -13.33 -2.04 -39.65
C PRO A 333 -14.46 -1.00 -39.55
N ARG A 334 -15.39 -1.23 -38.61
CA ARG A 334 -16.39 -0.26 -38.20
C ARG A 334 -15.71 0.89 -37.46
N LYS A 335 -15.90 2.12 -37.96
CA LYS A 335 -15.58 3.36 -37.25
C LYS A 335 -16.54 3.51 -36.07
N GLY A 336 -16.07 3.20 -34.86
CA GLY A 336 -16.70 3.62 -33.61
C GLY A 336 -16.33 5.07 -33.33
N GLN A 337 -17.34 5.93 -33.24
CA GLN A 337 -17.20 7.28 -32.71
C GLN A 337 -17.18 7.18 -31.18
N ASP A 338 -16.01 7.41 -30.59
CA ASP A 338 -15.86 7.57 -29.15
C ASP A 338 -16.38 8.96 -28.74
N LEU A 339 -17.56 8.99 -28.12
CA LEU A 339 -18.01 10.10 -27.30
C LEU A 339 -17.26 10.03 -25.96
N LEU A 340 -16.19 10.83 -25.84
CA LEU A 340 -15.58 11.13 -24.55
C LEU A 340 -16.46 12.13 -23.78
N PRO A 341 -16.77 11.89 -22.50
CA PRO A 341 -17.42 12.90 -21.67
C PRO A 341 -16.43 13.98 -21.26
N ASN A 342 -16.76 15.23 -21.64
CA ASN A 342 -16.11 16.45 -21.17
C ASN A 342 -16.32 16.60 -19.64
N CYS A 343 -15.27 16.37 -18.84
CA CYS A 343 -15.22 16.84 -17.46
C CYS A 343 -14.64 18.27 -17.42
N THR A 344 -15.46 19.26 -17.81
CA THR A 344 -15.20 20.65 -17.41
C THR A 344 -15.67 20.83 -15.96
N ARG A 345 -14.72 20.92 -15.04
CA ARG A 345 -14.97 21.26 -13.65
C ARG A 345 -14.98 22.79 -13.56
N GLU A 346 -16.17 23.38 -13.42
CA GLU A 346 -16.33 24.78 -13.00
C GLU A 346 -15.64 24.97 -11.64
N VAL A 347 -14.66 25.87 -11.60
CA VAL A 347 -14.10 26.41 -10.37
C VAL A 347 -15.06 27.52 -9.92
N GLN A 348 -15.94 27.21 -8.98
CA GLN A 348 -16.66 28.23 -8.23
C GLN A 348 -15.71 28.84 -7.20
N ASP A 349 -15.25 30.05 -7.47
CA ASP A 349 -14.53 30.90 -6.53
C ASP A 349 -15.47 31.35 -5.41
N HIS A 350 -15.25 30.84 -4.19
CA HIS A 350 -15.83 31.40 -2.98
C HIS A 350 -14.83 32.35 -2.30
N PRO A 351 -15.23 33.60 -1.99
CA PRO A 351 -14.35 34.57 -1.35
C PRO A 351 -14.18 34.25 0.14
N THR A 352 -12.93 33.98 0.55
CA THR A 352 -12.55 33.84 1.95
C THR A 352 -12.56 35.19 2.66
N SER A 353 -13.44 35.33 3.65
CA SER A 353 -13.50 36.43 4.62
C SER A 353 -12.25 36.45 5.51
N ALA A 354 -11.47 37.53 5.40
CA ALA A 354 -10.32 37.80 6.25
C ALA A 354 -10.76 38.41 7.60
N LYS A 355 -10.77 37.61 8.67
CA LYS A 355 -10.79 38.11 10.05
C LYS A 355 -9.38 38.39 10.53
N LYS A 356 -8.96 39.66 10.46
CA LYS A 356 -7.78 40.21 11.14
C LYS A 356 -7.95 40.04 12.66
N ARG A 357 -7.14 39.22 13.31
CA ARG A 357 -6.89 39.32 14.77
C ARG A 357 -5.65 40.20 14.97
N LYS A 358 -5.86 41.35 15.60
CA LYS A 358 -4.79 42.19 16.16
C LYS A 358 -4.32 41.51 17.46
N THR A 359 -3.04 41.20 17.55
CA THR A 359 -2.34 40.92 18.81
C THR A 359 -1.31 42.02 19.00
N CYS A 360 -1.54 42.88 19.99
CA CYS A 360 -0.52 43.76 20.54
C CYS A 360 0.39 42.93 21.44
N VAL A 361 1.70 43.00 21.22
CA VAL A 361 2.70 42.59 22.21
C VAL A 361 3.56 43.83 22.49
N ALA A 362 3.45 44.33 23.71
CA ALA A 362 4.31 45.36 24.25
C ALA A 362 5.65 44.71 24.63
N ALA A 363 6.75 45.19 24.05
CA ALA A 363 8.10 44.88 24.49
C ALA A 363 8.58 46.02 25.40
N GLY A 364 8.61 45.78 26.70
CA GLY A 364 9.37 46.58 27.65
C GLY A 364 10.74 45.96 27.81
N LEU A 365 11.78 46.66 27.37
CA LEU A 365 13.18 46.35 27.69
C LEU A 365 13.63 47.32 28.79
N LEU A 366 13.87 46.76 29.98
CA LEU A 366 14.54 47.41 31.10
C LEU A 366 16.00 46.94 31.06
N ILE A 367 16.92 47.87 30.83
CA ILE A 367 18.36 47.66 30.99
C ILE A 367 18.71 48.10 32.40
N GLN A 368 19.29 47.22 33.20
CA GLN A 368 20.03 47.56 34.41
C GLN A 368 21.39 46.85 34.39
N HIS A 369 22.41 47.67 34.67
CA HIS A 369 23.84 47.43 34.90
C HIS A 369 24.72 47.05 33.71
#